data_AF-A0A2E7LMN3-F1
#
_entry.id   AF-A0A2E7LMN3-F1
#
_cell.length_a   1.000
_cell.length_b   1.000
_cell.length_c   1.000
_cell.angle_alpha   90.00
_cell.angle_beta   90.00
_cell.angle_gamma   90.00
#
_symmetry.space_group_name_H-M   'P 1'
#
loop_
_entity.id
_entity.type
_entity.pdbx_description
1 polymer ?
#
loop_
_entity_poly.entity_id
_entity_poly.type
_entity_poly.pdbx_seq_one_letter_code
_entity_poly.pdbx_strand_id
1 'polypeptide(L)'
;MKHLTLILIASIFAINSLAKKIESAAGSKPEKPNIADAVKNRFPPHWGKPPAVQTRDLVKLPGNFGRGSSTLARWIAENLKNDEKKENGKPTKPAKPVDGQNPKPIPPIQPILPEPPKEIKKKIELHKKIQDSLRKGLRQKIDALGEGATKEEVRKVVEAYRRENAKQMEDATYIGKQIQEWQKENRPERPKRPEPSEEVREKATKVRLIKNDIDIARKALGQELKGKSKEDAAKLIKAFKESQKELHKELKNARQDLLKEVREKKQTGDRRE
;
A
#
# COMPACT_ATOMS: atom_id res chain seq x y z
N MET A 1 -8.99 -8.89 -14.98
CA MET A 1 -7.84 -8.48 -15.82
C MET A 1 -7.07 -7.27 -15.24
N LYS A 2 -6.71 -7.25 -13.94
CA LYS A 2 -6.07 -6.07 -13.30
C LYS A 2 -4.83 -6.40 -12.47
N HIS A 3 -4.35 -7.64 -12.48
CA HIS A 3 -3.21 -8.06 -11.64
C HIS A 3 -1.90 -8.27 -12.41
N LEU A 4 -1.92 -8.39 -13.74
CA LEU A 4 -0.70 -8.58 -14.54
C LEU A 4 -0.10 -7.27 -15.09
N THR A 5 -0.88 -6.18 -15.18
CA THR A 5 -0.32 -4.84 -15.40
C THR A 5 0.44 -4.32 -14.17
N LEU A 6 0.17 -4.87 -12.98
CA LEU A 6 0.82 -4.46 -11.73
C LEU A 6 2.29 -4.90 -11.61
N ILE A 7 2.74 -5.97 -12.28
CA ILE A 7 4.12 -6.47 -12.11
C ILE A 7 5.12 -5.64 -12.95
N LEU A 8 4.72 -5.24 -14.15
CA LEU A 8 5.52 -4.35 -15.01
C LEU A 8 5.47 -2.88 -14.51
N ILE A 9 4.32 -2.45 -13.96
CA ILE A 9 4.19 -1.15 -13.26
C ILE A 9 4.96 -1.17 -11.93
N ALA A 10 5.05 -2.28 -11.20
CA ALA A 10 5.80 -2.35 -9.94
C ALA A 10 7.32 -2.21 -10.14
N SER A 11 7.88 -2.69 -11.26
CA SER A 11 9.30 -2.47 -11.59
C SER A 11 9.59 -1.00 -11.91
N ILE A 12 8.74 -0.35 -12.71
CA ILE A 12 8.85 1.09 -13.04
C ILE A 12 8.58 1.96 -11.80
N PHE A 13 7.64 1.56 -10.94
CA PHE A 13 7.31 2.25 -9.69
C PHE A 13 8.40 2.07 -8.62
N ALA A 14 9.06 0.92 -8.56
CA ALA A 14 10.21 0.70 -7.67
C ALA A 14 11.42 1.57 -8.08
N ILE A 15 11.67 1.74 -9.39
CA ILE A 15 12.72 2.63 -9.91
C ILE A 15 12.38 4.11 -9.61
N ASN A 16 11.13 4.54 -9.86
CA ASN A 16 10.68 5.90 -9.55
C ASN A 16 10.60 6.19 -8.03
N SER A 17 10.27 5.19 -7.21
CA SER A 17 10.23 5.31 -5.75
C SER A 17 11.62 5.39 -5.13
N LEU A 18 12.64 4.78 -5.76
CA LEU A 18 14.02 4.84 -5.30
C LEU A 18 14.63 6.22 -5.58
N ALA A 19 14.40 6.76 -6.79
CA ALA A 19 14.82 8.12 -7.16
C ALA A 19 14.23 9.20 -6.23
N LYS A 20 12.94 9.07 -5.88
CA LYS A 20 12.24 10.02 -4.99
C LYS A 20 12.71 9.95 -3.52
N LYS A 21 13.24 8.80 -3.09
CA LYS A 21 13.79 8.62 -1.74
C LYS A 21 15.18 9.25 -1.60
N ILE A 22 15.99 9.18 -2.66
CA ILE A 22 17.31 9.83 -2.76
C ILE A 22 17.15 11.36 -2.80
N GLU A 23 16.17 11.89 -3.54
CA GLU A 23 15.82 13.32 -3.53
C GLU A 23 15.45 13.86 -2.13
N SER A 24 14.79 13.05 -1.28
CA SER A 24 14.40 13.48 0.08
C SER A 24 15.55 13.48 1.09
N ALA A 25 16.68 12.84 0.80
CA ALA A 25 17.84 12.78 1.67
C ALA A 25 18.81 13.95 1.48
N ALA A 26 18.75 14.64 0.33
CA ALA A 26 19.66 15.74 -0.02
C ALA A 26 19.21 17.13 0.51
N GLY A 27 18.08 17.21 1.22
CA GLY A 27 17.49 18.46 1.72
C GLY A 27 17.28 18.47 3.23
N SER A 28 18.33 18.26 4.04
CA SER A 28 18.22 18.35 5.51
C SER A 28 18.47 19.78 6.02
N LYS A 29 17.43 20.41 6.56
CA LYS A 29 17.47 21.62 7.42
C LYS A 29 17.24 21.17 8.89
N PRO A 30 17.85 21.81 9.92
CA PRO A 30 18.20 21.13 11.17
C PRO A 30 17.01 20.78 12.07
N GLU A 31 17.12 19.59 12.69
CA GLU A 31 16.15 19.03 13.63
C GLU A 31 16.13 19.80 14.94
N LYS A 32 14.92 20.18 15.36
CA LYS A 32 14.64 20.62 16.75
C LYS A 32 14.65 19.38 17.64
N PRO A 33 15.17 19.45 18.89
CA PRO A 33 15.22 18.28 19.77
C PRO A 33 13.81 17.74 20.04
N ASN A 34 13.61 16.49 19.68
CA ASN A 34 12.33 15.80 19.76
C ASN A 34 12.15 15.22 21.17
N ILE A 35 11.16 15.73 21.88
CA ILE A 35 10.75 15.28 23.23
C ILE A 35 10.42 13.76 23.26
N ALA A 36 10.22 13.13 22.09
CA ALA A 36 9.97 11.69 21.96
C ALA A 36 11.19 10.78 22.29
N ASP A 37 12.42 11.28 22.24
CA ASP A 37 13.60 10.43 22.48
C ASP A 37 13.76 10.07 23.97
N ALA A 38 13.22 10.88 24.90
CA ALA A 38 13.19 10.58 26.33
C ALA A 38 12.24 9.43 26.70
N VAL A 39 11.26 9.09 25.85
CA VAL A 39 10.32 7.97 26.08
C VAL A 39 10.91 6.64 25.60
N LYS A 40 11.89 6.68 24.68
CA LYS A 40 12.47 5.50 24.02
C LYS A 40 13.31 4.63 24.96
N ASN A 41 13.73 5.15 26.11
CA ASN A 41 14.56 4.44 27.09
C ASN A 41 13.83 4.05 28.40
N ARG A 42 12.50 4.25 28.51
CA ARG A 42 11.78 3.91 29.76
C ARG A 42 11.42 2.42 29.86
N PHE A 43 11.31 1.71 28.74
CA PHE A 43 10.95 0.28 28.71
C PHE A 43 11.92 -0.51 27.82
N PRO A 44 12.14 -1.81 28.08
CA PRO A 44 12.97 -2.66 27.24
C PRO A 44 12.54 -2.64 25.76
N PRO A 45 13.48 -2.54 24.80
CA PRO A 45 13.14 -2.44 23.37
C PRO A 45 12.33 -3.62 22.83
N HIS A 46 12.52 -4.82 23.39
CA HIS A 46 11.84 -6.04 22.93
C HIS A 46 10.37 -6.13 23.34
N TRP A 47 9.90 -5.28 24.26
CA TRP A 47 8.48 -5.19 24.64
C TRP A 47 7.65 -4.45 23.59
N GLY A 48 8.28 -3.73 22.67
CA GLY A 48 7.61 -2.92 21.66
C GLY A 48 7.09 -1.59 22.23
N LYS A 49 6.10 -1.00 21.56
CA LYS A 49 5.55 0.31 21.96
C LYS A 49 4.53 0.13 23.09
N PRO A 50 4.55 0.99 24.13
CA PRO A 50 3.52 0.97 25.17
C PRO A 50 2.13 1.34 24.59
N PRO A 51 1.03 1.03 25.31
CA PRO A 51 -0.32 1.37 24.87
C PRO A 51 -0.48 2.87 24.59
N ALA A 52 -1.02 3.19 23.40
CA ALA A 52 -1.22 4.57 22.95
C ALA A 52 -2.43 5.24 23.62
N VAL A 53 -3.44 4.45 23.99
CA VAL A 53 -4.59 4.89 24.78
C VAL A 53 -4.39 4.43 26.22
N GLN A 54 -4.34 5.39 27.13
CA GLN A 54 -4.11 5.15 28.55
C GLN A 54 -5.23 5.76 29.38
N THR A 55 -5.61 5.05 30.44
CA THR A 55 -6.52 5.57 31.46
C THR A 55 -5.90 6.73 32.22
N ARG A 56 -6.71 7.66 32.74
CA ARG A 56 -6.23 8.85 33.46
C ARG A 56 -5.80 8.56 34.91
N ASP A 57 -5.93 7.31 35.34
CA ASP A 57 -5.60 6.88 36.70
C ASP A 57 -4.08 6.91 36.93
N LEU A 58 -3.65 7.20 38.15
CA LEU A 58 -2.23 7.16 38.52
C LEU A 58 -1.98 6.04 39.53
N VAL A 59 -1.37 4.96 39.07
CA VAL A 59 -1.09 3.74 39.85
C VAL A 59 0.43 3.50 39.88
N LYS A 60 0.91 2.84 40.94
CA LYS A 60 2.31 2.39 41.02
C LYS A 60 2.54 1.27 40.02
N LEU A 61 3.52 1.44 39.11
CA LEU A 61 3.83 0.46 38.08
C LEU A 61 4.68 -0.68 38.68
N PRO A 62 4.46 -1.93 38.24
CA PRO A 62 5.30 -3.06 38.64
C PRO A 62 6.72 -2.91 38.08
N GLY A 63 7.73 -3.51 38.72
CA GLY A 63 9.09 -3.59 38.17
C GLY A 63 9.90 -2.27 38.18
N ASN A 64 9.72 -1.40 39.18
CA ASN A 64 10.46 -0.13 39.33
C ASN A 64 10.33 0.91 38.20
N PHE A 65 9.32 0.79 37.33
CA PHE A 65 9.07 1.75 36.24
C PHE A 65 8.35 3.05 36.68
N GLY A 66 8.17 3.28 37.99
CA GLY A 66 7.59 4.50 38.55
C GLY A 66 6.06 4.44 38.72
N ARG A 67 5.35 5.50 38.31
CA ARG A 67 3.88 5.59 38.36
C ARG A 67 3.32 5.88 36.97
N GLY A 68 2.12 5.40 36.68
CA GLY A 68 1.46 5.59 35.39
C GLY A 68 0.04 5.03 35.36
N SER A 69 -0.54 4.94 34.16
CA SER A 69 -1.91 4.45 34.00
C SER A 69 -2.06 2.98 34.39
N SER A 70 -3.25 2.62 34.87
CA SER A 70 -3.61 1.23 35.15
C SER A 70 -3.49 0.32 33.90
N THR A 71 -3.74 0.90 32.72
CA THR A 71 -3.53 0.24 31.42
C THR A 71 -2.04 -0.03 31.14
N LEU A 72 -1.18 0.95 31.45
CA LEU A 72 0.27 0.78 31.35
C LEU A 72 0.79 -0.23 32.38
N ALA A 73 0.25 -0.24 33.60
CA ALA A 73 0.63 -1.19 34.64
C ALA A 73 0.35 -2.65 34.24
N ARG A 74 -0.82 -2.90 33.63
CA ARG A 74 -1.18 -4.22 33.08
C ARG A 74 -0.23 -4.65 31.96
N TRP A 75 0.08 -3.75 31.03
CA TRP A 75 0.99 -4.03 29.93
C TRP A 75 2.41 -4.39 30.42
N ILE A 76 2.92 -3.67 31.44
CA ILE A 76 4.23 -3.98 32.05
C ILE A 76 4.19 -5.34 32.75
N ALA A 77 3.15 -5.62 33.54
CA ALA A 77 3.02 -6.91 34.25
C ALA A 77 2.98 -8.11 33.29
N GLU A 78 2.28 -7.97 32.15
CA GLU A 78 2.20 -9.02 31.14
C GLU A 78 3.55 -9.27 30.46
N ASN A 79 4.30 -8.21 30.14
CA ASN A 79 5.63 -8.35 29.57
C ASN A 79 6.66 -8.93 30.54
N LEU A 80 6.61 -8.54 31.83
CA LEU A 80 7.44 -9.16 32.87
C LEU A 80 7.15 -10.66 32.99
N LYS A 81 5.88 -11.05 33.05
CA LYS A 81 5.45 -12.46 33.09
C LYS A 81 5.86 -13.23 31.83
N ASN A 82 5.85 -12.58 30.67
CA ASN A 82 6.29 -13.19 29.42
C ASN A 82 7.82 -13.35 29.36
N ASP A 83 8.57 -12.44 29.97
CA ASP A 83 10.02 -12.56 30.08
C ASP A 83 10.42 -13.63 31.11
N GLU A 84 9.71 -13.75 32.24
CA GLU A 84 9.84 -14.86 33.19
C GLU A 84 9.56 -16.22 32.53
N LYS A 85 8.56 -16.28 31.64
CA LYS A 85 8.26 -17.51 30.87
C LYS A 85 9.31 -17.84 29.81
N LYS A 86 10.04 -16.85 29.28
CA LYS A 86 11.07 -17.05 28.25
C LYS A 86 12.35 -17.69 28.80
N GLU A 87 12.64 -17.56 30.09
CA GLU A 87 13.78 -18.30 30.70
C GLU A 87 13.59 -19.82 30.64
N ASN A 88 12.36 -20.33 30.45
CA ASN A 88 12.06 -21.76 30.44
C ASN A 88 11.63 -22.36 29.08
N GLY A 89 11.82 -21.69 27.93
CA GLY A 89 11.64 -22.35 26.62
C GLY A 89 11.43 -21.43 25.40
N LYS A 90 12.16 -21.77 24.31
CA LYS A 90 12.25 -21.21 22.93
C LYS A 90 11.19 -20.20 22.39
N PRO A 91 11.58 -19.29 21.47
CA PRO A 91 10.91 -18.03 21.20
C PRO A 91 9.71 -18.12 20.24
N THR A 92 8.54 -17.68 20.68
CA THR A 92 7.45 -17.22 19.82
C THR A 92 7.43 -15.70 19.78
N LYS A 93 7.44 -15.09 18.58
CA LYS A 93 7.29 -13.64 18.39
C LYS A 93 6.02 -13.14 19.12
N PRO A 94 6.08 -12.08 19.94
CA PRO A 94 4.89 -11.57 20.61
C PRO A 94 3.91 -11.03 19.57
N ALA A 95 2.67 -11.49 19.65
CA ALA A 95 1.56 -11.03 18.81
C ALA A 95 1.36 -9.52 19.04
N LYS A 96 1.19 -8.77 17.94
CA LYS A 96 0.77 -7.37 18.02
C LYS A 96 -0.53 -7.27 18.83
N PRO A 97 -0.70 -6.23 19.68
CA PRO A 97 -1.97 -5.99 20.34
C PRO A 97 -3.06 -5.85 19.26
N VAL A 98 -4.09 -6.67 19.38
CA VAL A 98 -5.26 -6.64 18.49
C VAL A 98 -6.07 -5.41 18.90
N ASP A 99 -5.80 -4.28 18.25
CA ASP A 99 -6.69 -3.12 18.33
C ASP A 99 -8.11 -3.55 17.91
N GLY A 100 -9.08 -3.06 18.66
CA GLY A 100 -10.47 -3.51 18.69
C GLY A 100 -11.10 -3.86 17.35
N GLN A 101 -11.63 -5.09 17.30
CA GLN A 101 -12.89 -5.48 16.66
C GLN A 101 -13.22 -4.82 15.31
N ASN A 102 -12.44 -5.16 14.30
CA ASN A 102 -13.06 -5.72 13.10
C ASN A 102 -12.17 -6.86 12.61
N PRO A 103 -12.59 -8.14 12.70
CA PRO A 103 -11.82 -9.21 12.09
C PRO A 103 -11.63 -8.86 10.62
N LYS A 104 -10.37 -8.87 10.16
CA LYS A 104 -10.07 -8.72 8.73
C LYS A 104 -10.99 -9.70 7.99
N PRO A 105 -11.76 -9.26 6.98
CA PRO A 105 -12.61 -10.16 6.22
C PRO A 105 -11.80 -11.37 5.80
N ILE A 106 -12.32 -12.58 6.05
CA ILE A 106 -11.70 -13.80 5.55
C ILE A 106 -11.59 -13.61 4.03
N PRO A 107 -10.38 -13.66 3.45
CA PRO A 107 -10.25 -13.48 2.02
C PRO A 107 -11.10 -14.56 1.34
N PRO A 108 -11.84 -14.21 0.26
CA PRO A 108 -12.62 -15.20 -0.46
C PRO A 108 -11.69 -16.35 -0.86
N ILE A 109 -12.16 -17.59 -0.67
CA ILE A 109 -11.42 -18.79 -1.07
C ILE A 109 -11.11 -18.61 -2.56
N GLN A 110 -9.84 -18.36 -2.88
CA GLN A 110 -9.43 -18.26 -4.26
C GLN A 110 -9.31 -19.70 -4.77
N PRO A 111 -9.99 -20.03 -5.88
CA PRO A 111 -9.80 -21.33 -6.49
C PRO A 111 -8.31 -21.56 -6.75
N ILE A 112 -7.78 -22.67 -6.24
CA ILE A 112 -6.37 -23.00 -6.35
C ILE A 112 -6.07 -23.28 -7.82
N LEU A 113 -5.14 -22.52 -8.40
CA LEU A 113 -4.67 -22.80 -9.75
C LEU A 113 -3.98 -24.18 -9.74
N PRO A 114 -4.28 -25.08 -10.71
CA PRO A 114 -3.62 -26.36 -10.78
C PRO A 114 -2.11 -26.18 -10.96
N GLU A 115 -1.34 -27.20 -10.58
CA GLU A 115 0.10 -27.13 -10.75
C GLU A 115 0.50 -27.00 -12.23
N PRO A 116 1.45 -26.11 -12.56
CA PRO A 116 1.90 -25.96 -13.93
C PRO A 116 2.60 -27.24 -14.45
N PRO A 117 2.34 -27.62 -15.72
CA PRO A 117 3.11 -28.66 -16.40
C PRO A 117 4.61 -28.36 -16.38
N LYS A 118 5.45 -29.39 -16.52
CA LYS A 118 6.92 -29.26 -16.46
C LYS A 118 7.45 -28.20 -17.45
N GLU A 119 6.86 -28.11 -18.64
CA GLU A 119 7.22 -27.11 -19.65
C GLU A 119 6.91 -25.68 -19.19
N ILE A 120 5.75 -25.45 -18.59
CA ILE A 120 5.38 -24.16 -18.04
C ILE A 120 6.25 -23.80 -16.83
N LYS A 121 6.59 -24.78 -15.97
CA LYS A 121 7.54 -24.59 -14.86
C LYS A 121 8.91 -24.10 -15.39
N LYS A 122 9.43 -24.71 -16.46
CA LYS A 122 10.67 -24.26 -17.12
C LYS A 122 10.55 -22.84 -17.68
N LYS A 123 9.44 -22.52 -18.37
CA LYS A 123 9.16 -21.16 -18.86
C LYS A 123 9.13 -20.12 -17.73
N ILE A 124 8.50 -20.45 -16.59
CA ILE A 124 8.46 -19.58 -15.41
C ILE A 124 9.87 -19.32 -14.87
N GLU A 125 10.69 -20.35 -14.74
CA GLU A 125 12.05 -20.21 -14.24
C GLU A 125 12.92 -19.37 -15.20
N LEU A 126 12.81 -19.62 -16.51
CA LEU A 126 13.53 -18.88 -17.53
C LEU A 126 13.11 -17.41 -17.56
N HIS A 127 11.80 -17.13 -17.47
CA HIS A 127 11.29 -15.76 -17.37
C HIS A 127 11.85 -15.02 -16.14
N LYS A 128 11.90 -15.68 -14.98
CA LYS A 128 12.49 -15.10 -13.76
C LYS A 128 13.97 -14.81 -13.94
N LYS A 129 14.74 -15.73 -14.52
CA LYS A 129 16.17 -15.55 -14.78
C LYS A 129 16.43 -14.35 -15.70
N ILE A 130 15.67 -14.21 -16.78
CA ILE A 130 15.78 -13.04 -17.68
C ILE A 130 15.42 -11.74 -16.94
N GLN A 131 14.36 -11.72 -16.14
CA GLN A 131 14.02 -10.53 -15.36
C GLN A 131 15.11 -10.14 -14.35
N ASP A 132 15.67 -11.13 -13.65
CA ASP A 132 16.72 -10.89 -12.67
C ASP A 132 18.02 -10.43 -13.33
N SER A 133 18.41 -10.99 -14.49
CA SER A 133 19.59 -10.55 -15.22
C SER A 133 19.43 -9.12 -15.73
N LEU A 134 18.29 -8.77 -16.34
CA LEU A 134 17.98 -7.43 -16.81
C LEU A 134 17.98 -6.40 -15.67
N ARG A 135 17.38 -6.76 -14.53
CA ARG A 135 17.35 -5.88 -13.36
C ARG A 135 18.74 -5.66 -12.78
N LYS A 136 19.53 -6.72 -12.62
CA LYS A 136 20.90 -6.63 -12.09
C LYS A 136 21.82 -5.85 -13.02
N GLY A 137 21.77 -6.12 -14.32
CA GLY A 137 22.58 -5.42 -15.32
C GLY A 137 22.22 -3.93 -15.41
N LEU A 138 20.93 -3.58 -15.40
CA LEU A 138 20.52 -2.18 -15.37
C LEU A 138 20.99 -1.49 -14.09
N ARG A 139 20.85 -2.15 -12.94
CA ARG A 139 21.32 -1.62 -11.66
C ARG A 139 22.83 -1.33 -11.70
N GLN A 140 23.63 -2.27 -12.19
CA GLN A 140 25.08 -2.06 -12.33
C GLN A 140 25.42 -0.86 -13.21
N LYS A 141 24.71 -0.68 -14.35
CA LYS A 141 24.92 0.49 -15.22
C LYS A 141 24.52 1.81 -14.56
N ILE A 142 23.49 1.80 -13.71
CA ILE A 142 23.09 2.99 -12.95
C ILE A 142 24.10 3.28 -11.84
N ASP A 143 24.51 2.26 -11.08
CA ASP A 143 25.49 2.39 -9.99
C ASP A 143 26.84 2.91 -10.52
N ALA A 144 27.23 2.54 -11.75
CA ALA A 144 28.44 3.02 -12.43
C ALA A 144 28.44 4.53 -12.76
N LEU A 145 27.27 5.20 -12.77
CA LEU A 145 27.19 6.65 -12.95
C LEU A 145 27.55 7.43 -11.67
N GLY A 146 27.55 6.77 -10.50
CA GLY A 146 27.82 7.40 -9.21
C GLY A 146 26.62 8.14 -8.59
N GLU A 147 26.74 8.53 -7.32
CA GLU A 147 25.64 9.12 -6.53
C GLU A 147 25.21 10.53 -6.99
N GLY A 148 26.02 11.19 -7.83
CA GLY A 148 25.75 12.53 -8.37
C GLY A 148 25.16 12.57 -9.78
N ALA A 149 24.82 11.41 -10.36
CA ALA A 149 24.35 11.31 -11.74
C ALA A 149 23.09 12.15 -11.99
N THR A 150 23.07 12.91 -13.08
CA THR A 150 21.91 13.72 -13.44
C THR A 150 20.78 12.83 -13.96
N LYS A 151 19.53 13.30 -13.81
CA LYS A 151 18.34 12.56 -14.28
C LYS A 151 18.40 12.25 -15.79
N GLU A 152 19.02 13.12 -16.56
CA GLU A 152 19.17 12.94 -18.01
C GLU A 152 20.19 11.85 -18.34
N GLU A 153 21.28 11.75 -17.59
CA GLU A 153 22.27 10.68 -17.73
C GLU A 153 21.67 9.32 -17.41
N VAL A 154 20.94 9.21 -16.28
CA VAL A 154 20.25 7.97 -15.91
C VAL A 154 19.24 7.57 -16.98
N ARG A 155 18.49 8.52 -17.54
CA ARG A 155 17.54 8.25 -18.63
C ARG A 155 18.24 7.73 -19.88
N LYS A 156 19.34 8.37 -20.31
CA LYS A 156 20.13 7.92 -21.47
C LYS A 156 20.66 6.50 -21.26
N VAL A 157 21.17 6.18 -20.07
CA VAL A 157 21.63 4.82 -19.74
C VAL A 157 20.50 3.81 -19.78
N VAL A 158 19.33 4.12 -19.22
CA VAL A 158 18.16 3.23 -19.26
C VAL A 158 17.70 3.01 -20.71
N GLU A 159 17.65 4.05 -21.53
CA GLU A 159 17.24 3.95 -22.94
C GLU A 159 18.23 3.13 -23.77
N ALA A 160 19.54 3.36 -23.60
CA ALA A 160 20.59 2.56 -24.23
C ALA A 160 20.50 1.08 -23.79
N TYR A 161 20.38 0.83 -22.49
CA TYR A 161 20.25 -0.53 -21.96
C TYR A 161 19.02 -1.26 -22.51
N ARG A 162 17.89 -0.56 -22.65
CA ARG A 162 16.68 -1.12 -23.28
C ARG A 162 16.90 -1.47 -24.74
N ARG A 163 17.61 -0.64 -25.51
CA ARG A 163 17.91 -0.92 -26.93
C ARG A 163 18.83 -2.14 -27.06
N GLU A 164 19.91 -2.18 -26.26
CA GLU A 164 20.85 -3.30 -26.25
C GLU A 164 20.20 -4.63 -25.85
N ASN A 165 19.23 -4.59 -24.93
CA ASN A 165 18.55 -5.78 -24.41
C ASN A 165 17.14 -5.98 -25.01
N ALA A 166 16.83 -5.33 -26.13
CA ALA A 166 15.49 -5.35 -26.73
C ALA A 166 15.00 -6.78 -26.98
N LYS A 167 15.87 -7.64 -27.52
CA LYS A 167 15.56 -9.05 -27.79
C LYS A 167 15.26 -9.84 -26.51
N GLN A 168 16.06 -9.69 -25.46
CA GLN A 168 15.82 -10.36 -24.17
C GLN A 168 14.50 -9.91 -23.53
N MET A 169 14.15 -8.63 -23.68
CA MET A 169 12.86 -8.12 -23.21
C MET A 169 11.71 -8.69 -24.03
N GLU A 170 11.85 -8.78 -25.35
CA GLU A 170 10.86 -9.40 -26.22
C GLU A 170 10.65 -10.87 -25.86
N ASP A 171 11.73 -11.64 -25.71
CA ASP A 171 11.68 -13.04 -25.26
C ASP A 171 10.97 -13.16 -23.91
N ALA A 172 11.31 -12.28 -22.94
CA ALA A 172 10.63 -12.25 -21.65
C ALA A 172 9.13 -11.96 -21.82
N THR A 173 8.74 -11.02 -22.69
CA THR A 173 7.33 -10.73 -22.94
C THR A 173 6.59 -11.91 -23.56
N TYR A 174 7.22 -12.59 -24.52
CA TYR A 174 6.65 -13.75 -25.20
C TYR A 174 6.43 -14.90 -24.20
N ILE A 175 7.44 -15.24 -23.40
CA ILE A 175 7.33 -16.27 -22.38
C ILE A 175 6.28 -15.90 -21.33
N GLY A 176 6.22 -14.62 -20.94
CA GLY A 176 5.20 -14.11 -20.03
C GLY A 176 3.78 -14.32 -20.57
N LYS A 177 3.55 -14.09 -21.87
CA LYS A 177 2.25 -14.36 -22.54
C LYS A 177 1.90 -15.84 -22.49
N GLN A 178 2.86 -16.72 -22.78
CA GLN A 178 2.64 -18.16 -22.74
C GLN A 178 2.27 -18.66 -21.33
N ILE A 179 2.92 -18.14 -20.29
CA ILE A 179 2.56 -18.42 -18.90
C ILE A 179 1.14 -17.88 -18.59
N GLN A 180 0.82 -16.69 -19.07
CA GLN A 180 -0.47 -16.04 -18.85
C GLN A 180 -1.62 -16.78 -19.53
N GLU A 181 -1.42 -17.23 -20.77
CA GLU A 181 -2.39 -18.02 -21.54
C GLU A 181 -2.70 -19.32 -20.81
N TRP A 182 -1.66 -20.07 -20.43
CA TRP A 182 -1.82 -21.26 -19.60
C TRP A 182 -2.58 -20.97 -18.30
N GLN A 183 -2.20 -19.90 -17.57
CA GLN A 183 -2.91 -19.49 -16.35
C GLN A 183 -4.37 -19.13 -16.59
N LYS A 184 -4.71 -18.59 -17.76
CA LYS A 184 -6.09 -18.18 -18.11
C LYS A 184 -6.95 -19.39 -18.41
N GLU A 185 -6.42 -20.34 -19.17
CA GLU A 185 -7.10 -21.61 -19.53
C GLU A 185 -7.30 -22.50 -18.31
N ASN A 186 -6.34 -22.50 -17.38
CA ASN A 186 -6.33 -23.38 -16.22
C ASN A 186 -6.86 -22.70 -14.96
N ARG A 187 -7.29 -21.43 -15.04
CA ARG A 187 -7.88 -20.72 -13.91
C ARG A 187 -9.25 -21.33 -13.63
N PRO A 188 -9.49 -21.87 -12.43
CA PRO A 188 -10.81 -22.38 -12.10
C PRO A 188 -11.82 -21.25 -12.10
N GLU A 189 -13.07 -21.57 -12.41
CA GLU A 189 -14.14 -20.60 -12.38
C GLU A 189 -14.20 -19.93 -11.01
N ARG A 190 -14.20 -18.59 -11.03
CA ARG A 190 -14.38 -17.84 -9.81
C ARG A 190 -15.85 -17.95 -9.43
N PRO A 191 -16.17 -18.30 -8.17
CA PRO A 191 -17.53 -18.19 -7.69
C PRO A 191 -18.07 -16.80 -8.04
N LYS A 192 -19.22 -16.76 -8.72
CA LYS A 192 -19.86 -15.48 -9.05
C LYS A 192 -20.18 -14.80 -7.72
N ARG A 193 -19.70 -13.55 -7.57
CA ARG A 193 -20.11 -12.75 -6.42
C ARG A 193 -21.63 -12.55 -6.55
N PRO A 194 -22.41 -12.78 -5.48
CA PRO A 194 -23.82 -12.42 -5.49
C PRO A 194 -23.96 -10.95 -5.90
N GLU A 195 -24.94 -10.71 -6.74
CA GLU A 195 -25.25 -9.38 -7.20
C GLU A 195 -25.73 -8.54 -6.00
N PRO A 196 -25.22 -7.32 -5.79
CA PRO A 196 -25.78 -6.45 -4.76
C PRO A 196 -27.24 -6.17 -5.07
N SER A 197 -28.07 -5.97 -4.04
CA SER A 197 -29.45 -5.50 -4.18
C SER A 197 -29.54 -4.25 -5.06
N GLU A 198 -30.69 -4.07 -5.69
CA GLU A 198 -31.00 -2.94 -6.56
C GLU A 198 -30.71 -1.60 -5.87
N GLU A 199 -31.13 -1.44 -4.62
CA GLU A 199 -30.88 -0.24 -3.80
C GLU A 199 -29.38 0.03 -3.57
N VAL A 200 -28.58 -1.00 -3.30
CA VAL A 200 -27.12 -0.87 -3.16
C VAL A 200 -26.48 -0.53 -4.50
N ARG A 201 -26.98 -1.10 -5.60
CA ARG A 201 -26.51 -0.78 -6.95
C ARG A 201 -26.76 0.68 -7.28
N GLU A 202 -27.96 1.19 -7.04
CA GLU A 202 -28.31 2.59 -7.29
C GLU A 202 -27.47 3.56 -6.45
N LYS A 203 -27.29 3.30 -5.15
CA LYS A 203 -26.41 4.11 -4.31
C LYS A 203 -24.95 4.06 -4.79
N ALA A 204 -24.49 2.90 -5.27
CA ALA A 204 -23.15 2.74 -5.81
C ALA A 204 -22.97 3.44 -7.18
N THR A 205 -23.98 3.43 -8.05
CA THR A 205 -23.93 4.18 -9.33
C THR A 205 -23.89 5.67 -9.07
N LYS A 206 -24.68 6.20 -8.12
CA LYS A 206 -24.64 7.60 -7.69
C LYS A 206 -23.24 8.02 -7.24
N VAL A 207 -22.60 7.24 -6.36
CA VAL A 207 -21.20 7.51 -5.93
C VAL A 207 -20.22 7.48 -7.11
N ARG A 208 -20.40 6.54 -8.05
CA ARG A 208 -19.54 6.42 -9.23
C ARG A 208 -19.68 7.62 -10.16
N LEU A 209 -20.90 8.08 -10.43
CA LEU A 209 -21.17 9.21 -11.31
C LEU A 209 -20.56 10.50 -10.75
N ILE A 210 -20.83 10.84 -9.49
CA ILE A 210 -20.25 12.04 -8.84
C ILE A 210 -18.72 12.00 -8.87
N LYS A 211 -18.13 10.81 -8.65
CA LYS A 211 -16.67 10.65 -8.74
C LYS A 211 -16.15 10.90 -10.16
N ASN A 212 -16.83 10.37 -11.17
CA ASN A 212 -16.45 10.57 -12.57
C ASN A 212 -16.49 12.06 -12.94
N ASP A 213 -17.51 12.79 -12.49
CA ASP A 213 -17.66 14.23 -12.77
C ASP A 213 -16.52 15.03 -12.14
N ILE A 214 -16.16 14.73 -10.89
CA ILE A 214 -14.99 15.32 -10.23
C ILE A 214 -13.70 15.02 -10.99
N ASP A 215 -13.53 13.78 -11.47
CA ASP A 215 -12.34 13.38 -12.22
C ASP A 215 -12.27 14.06 -13.59
N ILE A 216 -13.40 14.30 -14.26
CA ILE A 216 -13.49 15.08 -15.50
C ILE A 216 -13.11 16.55 -15.23
N ALA A 217 -13.72 17.16 -14.20
CA ALA A 217 -13.45 18.55 -13.82
C ALA A 217 -11.97 18.77 -13.45
N ARG A 218 -11.36 17.81 -12.74
CA ARG A 218 -9.92 17.84 -12.41
C ARG A 218 -9.03 17.76 -13.66
N LYS A 219 -9.42 16.95 -14.65
CA LYS A 219 -8.69 16.88 -15.92
C LYS A 219 -8.79 18.20 -16.68
N ALA A 220 -9.96 18.83 -16.71
CA ALA A 220 -10.17 20.13 -17.35
C ALA A 220 -9.30 21.22 -16.69
N LEU A 221 -9.33 21.31 -15.34
CA LEU A 221 -8.44 22.20 -14.59
C LEU A 221 -6.97 21.92 -14.92
N GLY A 222 -6.57 20.64 -14.98
CA GLY A 222 -5.21 20.25 -15.34
C GLY A 222 -4.77 20.72 -16.74
N GLN A 223 -5.69 20.83 -17.70
CA GLN A 223 -5.39 21.42 -19.01
C GLN A 223 -5.28 22.94 -18.92
N GLU A 224 -6.21 23.57 -18.19
CA GLU A 224 -6.25 25.02 -18.04
C GLU A 224 -5.03 25.57 -17.29
N LEU A 225 -4.48 24.81 -16.35
CA LEU A 225 -3.27 25.19 -15.61
C LEU A 225 -1.98 25.15 -16.47
N LYS A 226 -2.00 24.56 -17.66
CA LYS A 226 -0.81 24.48 -18.52
C LYS A 226 -0.41 25.86 -19.02
N GLY A 227 0.85 26.23 -18.80
CA GLY A 227 1.41 27.51 -19.25
C GLY A 227 0.98 28.73 -18.44
N LYS A 228 0.17 28.56 -17.38
CA LYS A 228 -0.22 29.68 -16.49
C LYS A 228 0.88 29.98 -15.46
N SER A 229 0.95 31.25 -15.05
CA SER A 229 1.84 31.70 -13.97
C SER A 229 1.46 31.04 -12.64
N LYS A 230 2.39 31.00 -11.67
CA LYS A 230 2.12 30.41 -10.35
C LYS A 230 0.97 31.12 -9.62
N GLU A 231 0.85 32.42 -9.79
CA GLU A 231 -0.18 33.24 -9.16
C GLU A 231 -1.56 32.97 -9.77
N ASP A 232 -1.65 32.90 -11.11
CA ASP A 232 -2.89 32.61 -11.80
C ASP A 232 -3.35 31.17 -11.57
N ALA A 233 -2.40 30.23 -11.55
CA ALA A 233 -2.66 28.85 -11.18
C ALA A 233 -3.25 28.74 -9.76
N ALA A 234 -2.71 29.50 -8.80
CA ALA A 234 -3.23 29.50 -7.43
C ALA A 234 -4.66 30.04 -7.35
N LYS A 235 -4.97 31.13 -8.08
CA LYS A 235 -6.33 31.69 -8.16
C LYS A 235 -7.32 30.68 -8.74
N LEU A 236 -6.96 30.01 -9.84
CA LEU A 236 -7.82 29.01 -10.48
C LEU A 236 -8.04 27.78 -9.61
N ILE A 237 -6.99 27.30 -8.92
CA ILE A 237 -7.12 26.19 -7.98
C ILE A 237 -8.03 26.57 -6.81
N LYS A 238 -7.97 27.80 -6.32
CA LYS A 238 -8.85 28.28 -5.25
C LYS A 238 -10.31 28.31 -5.70
N ALA A 239 -10.59 28.95 -6.85
CA ALA A 239 -11.92 29.00 -7.44
C ALA A 239 -12.48 27.59 -7.73
N PHE A 240 -11.64 26.69 -8.24
CA PHE A 240 -12.01 25.29 -8.48
C PHE A 240 -12.33 24.54 -7.18
N LYS A 241 -11.55 24.73 -6.11
CA LYS A 241 -11.86 24.11 -4.81
C LYS A 241 -13.18 24.60 -4.24
N GLU A 242 -13.47 25.89 -4.40
CA GLU A 242 -14.74 26.49 -3.96
C GLU A 242 -15.92 25.94 -4.77
N SER A 243 -15.80 25.84 -6.10
CA SER A 243 -16.86 25.29 -6.96
C SER A 243 -17.11 23.80 -6.74
N GLN A 244 -16.08 23.02 -6.38
CA GLN A 244 -16.19 21.58 -6.13
C GLN A 244 -16.60 21.23 -4.69
N LYS A 245 -16.78 22.23 -3.80
CA LYS A 245 -17.06 22.01 -2.38
C LYS A 245 -18.35 21.22 -2.15
N GLU A 246 -19.43 21.59 -2.84
CA GLU A 246 -20.72 20.89 -2.72
C GLU A 246 -20.67 19.48 -3.34
N LEU A 247 -20.05 19.30 -4.51
CA LEU A 247 -19.85 17.96 -5.11
C LEU A 247 -19.06 17.01 -4.18
N HIS A 248 -18.05 17.52 -3.48
CA HIS A 248 -17.30 16.74 -2.50
C HIS A 248 -18.13 16.39 -1.25
N LYS A 249 -19.04 17.27 -0.83
CA LYS A 249 -19.98 17.03 0.26
C LYS A 249 -21.03 15.99 -0.16
N GLU A 250 -21.58 16.10 -1.36
CA GLU A 250 -22.50 15.13 -1.94
C GLU A 250 -21.85 13.76 -2.09
N LEU A 251 -20.61 13.69 -2.58
CA LEU A 251 -19.85 12.43 -2.65
C LEU A 251 -19.67 11.81 -1.27
N LYS A 252 -19.39 12.62 -0.24
CA LYS A 252 -19.25 12.15 1.14
C LYS A 252 -20.57 11.58 1.64
N ASN A 253 -21.67 12.29 1.46
CA ASN A 253 -23.00 11.86 1.88
C ASN A 253 -23.42 10.58 1.15
N ALA A 254 -23.31 10.53 -0.18
CA ALA A 254 -23.63 9.35 -0.98
C ALA A 254 -22.80 8.12 -0.57
N ARG A 255 -21.53 8.30 -0.20
CA ARG A 255 -20.71 7.22 0.37
C ARG A 255 -21.21 6.77 1.74
N GLN A 256 -21.59 7.71 2.61
CA GLN A 256 -22.15 7.37 3.92
C GLN A 256 -23.46 6.62 3.79
N ASP A 257 -24.34 7.03 2.87
CA ASP A 257 -25.62 6.38 2.62
C ASP A 257 -25.44 4.97 2.06
N LEU A 258 -24.51 4.78 1.11
CA LEU A 258 -24.12 3.46 0.62
C LEU A 258 -23.56 2.57 1.74
N LEU A 259 -22.70 3.12 2.61
CA LEU A 259 -22.11 2.36 3.70
C LEU A 259 -23.13 1.98 4.79
N LYS A 260 -24.12 2.84 5.05
CA LYS A 260 -25.22 2.55 5.97
C LYS A 260 -26.07 1.41 5.43
N GLU A 261 -26.46 1.48 4.16
CA GLU A 261 -27.25 0.45 3.48
C GLU A 261 -26.58 -0.93 3.55
N VAL A 262 -25.30 -1.00 3.17
CA VAL A 262 -24.51 -2.24 3.24
C VAL A 262 -24.37 -2.75 4.69
N ARG A 263 -24.30 -1.84 5.67
CA ARG A 263 -24.20 -2.21 7.10
C ARG A 263 -25.51 -2.77 7.63
N GLU A 264 -26.64 -2.16 7.29
CA GLU A 264 -27.98 -2.58 7.71
C GLU A 264 -28.29 -3.98 7.16
N LYS A 265 -28.01 -4.21 5.86
CA LYS A 265 -28.17 -5.54 5.23
C LYS A 265 -27.25 -6.61 5.82
N LYS A 266 -26.04 -6.24 6.24
CA LYS A 266 -25.15 -7.14 6.98
C LYS A 266 -25.66 -7.50 8.38
N GLN A 267 -26.40 -6.61 9.04
CA GLN A 267 -26.98 -6.83 10.37
C GLN A 267 -28.24 -7.70 10.34
N THR A 268 -29.04 -7.63 9.27
CA THR A 268 -30.23 -8.47 9.05
C THR A 268 -29.92 -9.90 8.60
N GLY A 269 -28.63 -10.27 8.52
CA GLY A 269 -28.18 -11.63 8.22
C GLY A 269 -27.77 -11.85 6.75
N ASP A 270 -28.02 -10.89 5.88
CA ASP A 270 -27.63 -10.97 4.47
C ASP A 270 -26.18 -10.47 4.27
N ARG A 271 -25.22 -11.29 4.71
CA ARG A 271 -23.78 -10.95 4.71
C ARG A 271 -23.14 -10.88 3.31
N ARG A 272 -23.91 -10.99 2.24
CA ARG A 272 -23.41 -11.24 0.89
C ARG A 272 -23.24 -9.99 0.01
N GLU A 273 -23.66 -8.82 0.47
CA GLU A 273 -23.46 -7.52 -0.21
C GLU A 273 -22.14 -6.83 0.16
#